data_AF-A0A926S187-F1
#
_entry.id   AF-A0A926S187-F1
#
_cell.length_a   1.000
_cell.length_b   1.000
_cell.length_c   1.000
_cell.angle_alpha   90.00
_cell.angle_beta   90.00
_cell.angle_gamma   90.00
#
_symmetry.space_group_name_H-M   'P 1'
#
loop_
_entity.id
_entity.type
_entity.pdbx_description
1 polymer ?
#
loop_
_entity_poly.entity_id
_entity_poly.type
_entity_poly.pdbx_seq_one_letter_code
_entity_poly.pdbx_strand_id
1 'polypeptide(L)'
;MKYSLLFLFLLFGCHSDKVDNQLKPFVASTISDYPNGGIINFSNFEKVKWNKLYILGPYANPSFFDKTLTNYRSEIAHTGIEYSEDISLVLLFQDEELTSLNVIPRKQGDFSEAYKIGVDKKFTYYKKSEALFDFIKPVKGFTKFKTKK
;
A
#
# COMPACT_ATOMS: atom_id res chain seq x y z
N MET A 1 -48.20 -31.13 15.99
CA MET A 1 -46.74 -30.92 15.83
C MET A 1 -46.44 -30.69 14.37
N LYS A 2 -45.89 -29.52 14.00
CA LYS A 2 -44.76 -29.33 13.08
C LYS A 2 -44.64 -27.85 12.72
N TYR A 3 -43.49 -27.31 13.12
CA TYR A 3 -43.00 -25.97 12.86
C TYR A 3 -42.72 -25.79 11.36
N SER A 4 -43.00 -24.61 10.82
CA SER A 4 -42.38 -24.17 9.55
C SER A 4 -42.04 -22.68 9.66
N LEU A 5 -41.11 -22.40 10.57
CA LEU A 5 -40.30 -21.19 10.58
C LEU A 5 -38.99 -21.59 9.87
N LEU A 6 -38.81 -21.23 8.60
CA LEU A 6 -37.58 -21.52 7.84
C LEU A 6 -37.15 -20.22 7.15
N PHE A 7 -36.32 -19.47 7.85
CA PHE A 7 -34.87 -19.36 7.61
C PHE A 7 -34.54 -18.30 6.56
N LEU A 8 -34.76 -17.05 6.99
CA LEU A 8 -34.00 -15.88 6.57
C LEU A 8 -32.56 -16.08 7.05
N PHE A 9 -31.61 -16.39 6.17
CA PHE A 9 -30.17 -16.07 6.28
C PHE A 9 -29.44 -16.65 5.06
N LEU A 10 -29.51 -15.94 3.93
CA LEU A 10 -28.55 -16.07 2.85
C LEU A 10 -27.70 -14.80 2.82
N LEU A 11 -26.88 -14.62 3.87
CA LEU A 11 -25.70 -13.77 3.76
C LEU A 11 -24.59 -14.63 3.19
N PHE A 12 -24.48 -14.64 1.86
CA PHE A 12 -23.27 -15.04 1.16
C PHE A 12 -22.14 -14.05 1.51
N GLY A 13 -21.52 -14.26 2.66
CA GLY A 13 -20.29 -13.59 3.06
C GLY A 13 -19.08 -14.40 2.60
N CYS A 14 -18.87 -14.53 1.29
CA CYS A 14 -17.62 -15.02 0.74
C CYS A 14 -16.79 -13.79 0.33
N HIS A 15 -15.96 -13.28 1.23
CA HIS A 15 -15.11 -12.11 0.98
C HIS A 15 -13.64 -12.49 1.22
N SER A 16 -13.09 -13.29 0.32
CA SER A 16 -11.67 -13.66 0.35
C SER A 16 -11.25 -14.02 -1.06
N ASP A 17 -10.90 -13.03 -1.88
CA ASP A 17 -10.15 -13.20 -3.16
C ASP A 17 -9.81 -11.86 -3.87
N LYS A 18 -10.15 -10.69 -3.30
CA LYS A 18 -10.21 -9.41 -4.05
C LYS A 18 -8.95 -8.52 -4.03
N VAL A 19 -7.82 -8.99 -3.53
CA VAL A 19 -6.59 -8.19 -3.61
C VAL A 19 -5.88 -8.52 -4.92
N ASP A 20 -5.96 -7.60 -5.88
CA ASP A 20 -5.38 -7.76 -7.20
C ASP A 20 -3.84 -7.81 -7.15
N ASN A 21 -3.27 -8.75 -7.90
CA ASN A 21 -1.82 -8.98 -8.02
C ASN A 21 -1.16 -8.19 -9.17
N GLN A 22 -1.92 -7.40 -9.96
CA GLN A 22 -1.41 -6.68 -11.13
C GLN A 22 -0.74 -5.34 -10.77
N LEU A 23 -0.94 -4.81 -9.56
CA LEU A 23 -0.21 -3.63 -9.09
C LEU A 23 1.30 -3.90 -8.97
N LYS A 24 1.68 -5.12 -8.57
CA LYS A 24 3.08 -5.53 -8.45
C LYS A 24 3.86 -5.45 -9.77
N PRO A 25 3.42 -6.09 -10.87
CA PRO A 25 4.11 -5.96 -12.16
C PRO A 25 4.11 -4.51 -12.69
N PHE A 26 3.03 -3.73 -12.49
CA PHE A 26 3.01 -2.32 -12.87
C PHE A 26 4.12 -1.51 -12.19
N VAL A 27 4.21 -1.61 -10.86
CA VAL A 27 5.26 -0.93 -10.10
C VAL A 27 6.65 -1.42 -10.52
N ALA A 28 6.83 -2.73 -10.65
CA ALA A 28 8.11 -3.31 -11.02
C ALA A 28 8.60 -2.86 -12.41
N SER A 29 7.70 -2.82 -13.41
CA SER A 29 8.04 -2.33 -14.75
C SER A 29 8.44 -0.86 -14.71
N THR A 30 7.64 0.00 -14.04
CA THR A 30 7.97 1.44 -13.94
C THR A 30 9.30 1.65 -13.24
N ILE A 31 9.56 0.97 -12.12
CA ILE A 31 10.84 1.09 -11.41
C ILE A 31 12.02 0.63 -12.29
N SER A 32 11.83 -0.42 -13.10
CA SER A 32 12.88 -0.93 -13.98
C SER A 32 13.25 0.06 -15.08
N ASP A 33 12.29 0.86 -15.56
CA ASP A 33 12.50 1.84 -16.62
C ASP A 33 13.33 3.05 -16.16
N TYR A 34 13.42 3.30 -14.85
CA TYR A 34 14.16 4.43 -14.26
C TYR A 34 15.31 3.95 -13.34
N PRO A 35 16.49 3.65 -13.89
CA PRO A 35 17.59 3.02 -13.15
C PRO A 35 18.18 3.88 -12.02
N ASN A 36 17.95 5.19 -12.01
CA ASN A 36 18.46 6.14 -11.01
C ASN A 36 17.37 6.73 -10.11
N GLY A 37 16.15 6.18 -10.16
CA GLY A 37 14.96 6.85 -9.65
C GLY A 37 14.25 7.66 -10.74
N GLY A 38 12.98 7.97 -10.50
CA GLY A 38 12.10 8.58 -11.47
C GLY A 38 10.73 8.87 -10.86
N ILE A 39 9.73 9.02 -11.73
CA ILE A 39 8.35 9.30 -11.31
C ILE A 39 7.49 8.09 -11.65
N ILE A 40 6.67 7.65 -10.69
CA ILE A 40 5.58 6.72 -10.94
C ILE A 40 4.26 7.49 -10.93
N ASN A 41 3.46 7.27 -11.96
CA ASN A 41 2.10 7.80 -12.05
C ASN A 41 1.10 6.67 -11.81
N PHE A 42 0.70 6.48 -10.54
CA PHE A 42 -0.29 5.46 -10.21
C PHE A 42 -1.63 5.75 -10.86
N SER A 43 -1.99 7.01 -11.17
CA SER A 43 -3.24 7.36 -11.86
C SER A 43 -3.44 6.57 -13.16
N ASN A 44 -2.34 6.22 -13.84
CA ASN A 44 -2.33 5.42 -15.07
C ASN A 44 -2.57 3.91 -14.84
N PHE A 45 -2.63 3.46 -13.59
CA PHE A 45 -2.99 2.09 -13.27
C PHE A 45 -4.51 1.90 -13.37
N GLU A 46 -4.94 1.22 -14.43
CA GLU A 46 -6.34 1.03 -14.81
C GLU A 46 -6.82 -0.44 -14.72
N LYS A 47 -5.96 -1.36 -14.27
CA LYS A 47 -6.31 -2.79 -14.18
C LYS A 47 -7.41 -3.08 -13.15
N VAL A 48 -7.55 -2.21 -12.15
CA VAL A 48 -8.64 -2.24 -11.17
C VAL A 48 -9.22 -0.84 -10.96
N LYS A 49 -10.46 -0.78 -10.48
CA LYS A 49 -11.07 0.48 -10.02
C LYS A 49 -10.50 0.84 -8.65
N TRP A 50 -10.15 2.11 -8.49
CA TRP A 50 -9.70 2.69 -7.24
C TRP A 50 -9.82 4.22 -7.31
N ASN A 51 -9.98 4.84 -6.15
CA ASN A 51 -10.07 6.30 -6.01
C ASN A 51 -9.20 6.86 -4.87
N LYS A 52 -8.70 6.01 -3.98
CA LYS A 52 -7.77 6.36 -2.90
C LYS A 52 -6.52 5.50 -2.96
N LEU A 53 -5.39 6.14 -2.68
CA LEU A 53 -4.08 5.49 -2.57
C LEU A 53 -3.45 5.84 -1.22
N TYR A 54 -3.01 4.82 -0.50
CA TYR A 54 -2.14 4.97 0.66
C TYR A 54 -0.74 4.47 0.31
N ILE A 55 0.28 5.23 0.75
CA ILE A 55 1.67 4.78 0.71
C ILE A 55 2.16 4.78 2.16
N LEU A 56 2.44 3.58 2.68
CA LEU A 56 2.93 3.39 4.04
C LEU A 56 4.43 3.12 4.01
N GLY A 57 5.16 3.86 4.83
CA GLY A 57 6.58 3.67 5.00
C GLY A 57 6.95 2.58 5.99
N PRO A 58 8.27 2.31 6.12
CA PRO A 58 8.83 1.53 7.20
C PRO A 58 8.24 1.79 8.57
N TYR A 59 8.11 0.75 9.37
CA TYR A 59 7.63 0.81 10.75
C TYR A 59 6.27 1.52 10.87
N ALA A 60 5.40 1.35 9.87
CA ALA A 60 4.07 1.94 9.86
C ALA A 60 3.29 1.49 11.11
N ASN A 61 3.09 2.39 12.06
CA ASN A 61 2.46 2.07 13.33
C ASN A 61 0.94 2.07 13.20
N PRO A 62 0.24 0.97 13.58
CA PRO A 62 -1.23 0.92 13.58
C PRO A 62 -1.91 2.00 14.40
N SER A 63 -1.23 2.58 15.41
CA SER A 63 -1.76 3.72 16.16
C SER A 63 -1.98 4.96 15.28
N PHE A 64 -1.32 5.05 14.13
CA PHE A 64 -1.48 6.12 13.15
C PHE A 64 -2.44 5.75 12.02
N PHE A 65 -3.08 4.58 12.04
CA PHE A 65 -4.06 4.23 11.02
C PHE A 65 -5.32 5.08 11.20
N ASP A 66 -5.86 5.53 10.07
CA ASP A 66 -7.20 6.10 10.00
C ASP A 66 -8.25 4.97 10.05
N LYS A 67 -9.53 5.32 9.93
CA LYS A 67 -10.63 4.36 9.98
C LYS A 67 -10.53 3.31 8.86
N THR A 68 -10.18 3.74 7.65
CA THR A 68 -10.03 2.87 6.48
C THR A 68 -8.96 1.81 6.73
N LEU A 69 -7.73 2.23 7.07
CA LEU A 69 -6.60 1.33 7.29
C LEU A 69 -6.80 0.43 8.50
N THR A 70 -7.52 0.91 9.53
CA THR A 70 -7.85 0.10 10.71
C THR A 70 -8.66 -1.14 10.35
N ASN A 71 -9.56 -1.05 9.35
CA ASN A 71 -10.36 -2.20 8.90
C ASN A 71 -9.52 -3.28 8.21
N TYR A 72 -8.33 -2.93 7.69
CA TYR A 72 -7.41 -3.84 7.01
C TYR A 72 -6.11 -4.06 7.78
N ARG A 73 -6.15 -3.85 9.11
CA ARG A 73 -4.98 -3.97 9.96
C ARG A 73 -4.34 -5.35 9.86
N SER A 74 -5.14 -6.42 9.76
CA SER A 74 -4.60 -7.79 9.70
C SER A 74 -3.81 -8.01 8.41
N GLU A 75 -4.34 -7.56 7.29
CA GLU A 75 -3.74 -7.65 5.96
C GLU A 75 -2.46 -6.83 5.90
N ILE A 76 -2.46 -5.62 6.46
CA ILE A 76 -1.27 -4.77 6.57
C ILE A 76 -0.22 -5.44 7.47
N ALA A 77 -0.61 -5.97 8.63
CA ALA A 77 0.30 -6.64 9.56
C ALA A 77 0.98 -7.86 8.94
N HIS A 78 0.25 -8.65 8.12
CA HIS A 78 0.81 -9.80 7.41
C HIS A 78 1.95 -9.46 6.44
N THR A 79 2.09 -8.20 6.03
CA THR A 79 3.22 -7.75 5.20
C THR A 79 4.53 -7.59 5.98
N GLY A 80 4.45 -7.49 7.31
CA GLY A 80 5.59 -7.21 8.18
C GLY A 80 6.08 -5.75 8.17
N ILE A 81 5.33 -4.81 7.57
CA ILE A 81 5.71 -3.37 7.50
C ILE A 81 5.99 -2.76 8.86
N GLU A 82 5.29 -3.21 9.92
CA GLU A 82 5.43 -2.71 11.29
C GLU A 82 6.83 -2.98 11.87
N TYR A 83 7.55 -3.96 11.33
CA TYR A 83 8.85 -4.43 11.85
C TYR A 83 9.99 -4.28 10.85
N SER A 84 9.75 -3.70 9.67
CA SER A 84 10.71 -3.69 8.57
C SER A 84 11.11 -2.28 8.14
N GLU A 85 12.42 -2.04 8.06
CA GLU A 85 13.00 -0.85 7.44
C GLU A 85 13.14 -0.92 5.92
N ASP A 86 13.02 -2.12 5.37
CA ASP A 86 13.43 -2.45 4.01
C ASP A 86 12.28 -2.41 2.99
N ILE A 87 11.04 -2.18 3.42
CA ILE A 87 9.85 -2.19 2.55
C ILE A 87 9.00 -0.92 2.69
N SER A 88 8.25 -0.61 1.64
CA SER A 88 7.11 0.31 1.65
C SER A 88 5.86 -0.46 1.19
N LEU A 89 4.68 -0.03 1.60
CA LEU A 89 3.42 -0.57 1.10
C LEU A 89 2.70 0.46 0.25
N VAL A 90 2.09 -0.02 -0.83
CA VAL A 90 1.15 0.74 -1.65
C VAL A 90 -0.19 0.01 -1.56
N LEU A 91 -1.22 0.72 -1.11
CA LEU A 91 -2.57 0.18 -0.97
C LEU A 91 -3.55 1.02 -1.78
N LEU A 92 -4.27 0.38 -2.68
CA LEU A 92 -5.31 1.00 -3.49
C LEU A 92 -6.68 0.62 -2.96
N PHE A 93 -7.54 1.61 -2.84
CA PHE A 93 -8.91 1.43 -2.38
C PHE A 93 -9.90 2.00 -3.41
N GLN A 94 -11.01 1.29 -3.57
CA GLN A 94 -12.23 1.85 -4.13
C GLN A 94 -13.17 2.14 -2.97
N ASP A 95 -13.33 3.42 -2.66
CA ASP A 95 -14.06 3.92 -1.50
C ASP A 95 -13.43 3.44 -0.18
N GLU A 96 -13.99 2.41 0.45
CA GLU A 96 -13.48 1.80 1.68
C GLU A 96 -13.04 0.33 1.46
N GLU A 97 -13.15 -0.17 0.22
CA GLU A 97 -12.79 -1.54 -0.15
C GLU A 97 -11.34 -1.58 -0.65
N LEU A 98 -10.49 -2.42 -0.04
CA LEU A 98 -9.13 -2.66 -0.51
C LEU A 98 -9.17 -3.43 -1.83
N THR A 99 -8.67 -2.85 -2.91
CA THR A 99 -8.68 -3.46 -4.24
C THR A 99 -7.32 -3.99 -4.67
N SER A 100 -6.23 -3.41 -4.15
CA SER A 100 -4.89 -3.94 -4.39
C SER A 100 -3.91 -3.53 -3.29
N LEU A 101 -2.94 -4.40 -3.03
CA LEU A 101 -1.87 -4.18 -2.07
C LEU A 101 -0.57 -4.65 -2.72
N ASN A 102 0.47 -3.84 -2.63
CA ASN A 102 1.80 -4.21 -3.09
C ASN A 102 2.86 -3.86 -2.05
N VAL A 103 3.72 -4.85 -1.76
CA VAL A 103 4.92 -4.70 -0.93
C VAL A 103 6.09 -4.37 -1.86
N ILE A 104 6.68 -3.19 -1.68
CA ILE A 104 7.79 -2.71 -2.49
C ILE A 104 9.06 -2.70 -1.65
N PRO A 105 10.10 -3.48 -2.01
CA PRO A 105 11.41 -3.35 -1.38
C PRO A 105 11.99 -1.96 -1.66
N ARG A 106 12.35 -1.20 -0.62
CA ARG A 106 12.89 0.17 -0.75
C ARG A 106 14.19 0.22 -1.55
N LYS A 107 14.94 -0.88 -1.56
CA LYS A 107 16.15 -1.04 -2.40
C LYS A 107 15.84 -1.06 -3.90
N GLN A 108 14.60 -1.37 -4.30
CA GLN A 108 14.15 -1.32 -5.69
C GLN A 108 13.62 0.07 -6.05
N GLY A 109 12.85 0.69 -5.16
CA GLY A 109 12.46 2.09 -5.23
C GLY A 109 12.01 2.60 -3.86
N ASP A 110 12.57 3.72 -3.43
CA ASP A 110 12.28 4.36 -2.16
C ASP A 110 11.28 5.49 -2.34
N PHE A 111 10.16 5.41 -1.60
CA PHE A 111 9.03 6.33 -1.64
C PHE A 111 8.95 7.19 -0.38
N SER A 112 10.08 7.43 0.31
CA SER A 112 10.11 8.14 1.60
C SER A 112 9.41 9.50 1.58
N GLU A 113 9.51 10.23 0.46
CA GLU A 113 8.91 11.55 0.29
C GLU A 113 7.41 11.49 -0.05
N ALA A 114 6.87 10.30 -0.32
CA ALA A 114 5.48 10.10 -0.73
C ALA A 114 4.56 9.63 0.42
N TYR A 115 5.08 9.48 1.63
CA TYR A 115 4.26 9.09 2.79
C TYR A 115 3.43 10.29 3.26
N LYS A 116 2.11 10.10 3.36
CA LYS A 116 1.18 11.18 3.70
C LYS A 116 0.60 11.00 5.10
N ILE A 117 0.88 11.98 5.96
CA ILE A 117 0.30 12.08 7.30
C ILE A 117 -0.59 13.32 7.36
N GLY A 118 -1.81 13.15 7.83
CA GLY A 118 -2.78 14.22 8.05
C GLY A 118 -2.48 15.07 9.29
N VAL A 119 -3.24 16.15 9.47
CA VAL A 119 -3.11 17.08 10.60
C VAL A 119 -3.34 16.40 11.96
N ASP A 120 -4.14 15.35 11.97
CA ASP A 120 -4.45 14.50 13.13
C ASP A 120 -3.37 13.43 13.42
N LYS A 121 -2.23 13.50 12.72
CA LYS A 121 -1.14 12.51 12.79
C LYS A 121 -1.55 11.10 12.37
N LYS A 122 -2.61 10.98 11.57
CA LYS A 122 -3.01 9.71 10.96
C LYS A 122 -2.52 9.62 9.52
N PHE A 123 -2.23 8.41 9.06
CA PHE A 123 -2.04 8.16 7.64
C PHE A 123 -3.29 8.60 6.89
N THR A 124 -3.10 9.30 5.78
CA THR A 124 -4.18 9.74 4.91
C THR A 124 -3.84 9.36 3.47
N TYR A 125 -4.81 9.52 2.57
CA TYR A 125 -4.71 9.04 1.21
C TYR A 125 -4.45 10.17 0.21
N TYR A 126 -3.94 9.78 -0.95
CA TYR A 126 -3.98 10.57 -2.17
C TYR A 126 -5.21 10.20 -2.98
N LYS A 127 -5.84 11.19 -3.60
CA LYS A 127 -6.87 10.92 -4.61
C LYS A 127 -6.19 10.37 -5.86
N LYS A 128 -6.93 9.61 -6.67
CA LYS A 128 -6.42 9.10 -7.94
C LYS A 128 -5.81 10.18 -8.83
N SER A 129 -6.38 11.38 -8.89
CA SER A 129 -5.85 12.50 -9.69
C SER A 129 -4.54 13.10 -9.18
N GLU A 130 -4.12 12.77 -7.96
CA GLU A 130 -2.95 13.33 -7.27
C GLU A 130 -1.80 12.30 -7.16
N ALA A 131 -1.97 11.11 -7.73
CA ALA A 131 -1.17 9.93 -7.43
C ALA A 131 0.11 9.82 -8.28
N LEU A 132 0.90 10.90 -8.29
CA LEU A 132 2.17 11.03 -8.99
C LEU A 132 3.29 11.22 -7.96
N PHE A 133 4.29 10.33 -7.94
CA PHE A 133 5.34 10.35 -6.92
C PHE A 133 6.72 10.11 -7.49
N ASP A 134 7.68 10.85 -6.97
CA ASP A 134 9.08 10.54 -7.13
C ASP A 134 9.44 9.28 -6.33
N PHE A 135 10.37 8.51 -6.88
CA PHE A 135 11.07 7.45 -6.15
C PHE A 135 12.56 7.51 -6.45
N ILE A 136 13.36 7.15 -5.45
CA ILE A 136 14.82 7.11 -5.56
C ILE A 136 15.26 5.66 -5.53
N LYS A 137 16.22 5.29 -6.39
CA LYS A 137 16.89 3.99 -6.28
C LYS A 137 18.22 4.19 -5.57
N PRO A 138 18.46 3.54 -4.42
CA PRO A 138 19.74 3.66 -3.75
C PRO A 138 20.86 3.16 -4.67
N VAL A 139 21.80 4.05 -5.01
CA VAL A 139 22.93 3.73 -5.88
C VAL A 139 23.78 2.65 -5.20
N LYS A 140 23.98 1.52 -5.87
CA LYS A 140 24.93 0.48 -5.42
C LYS A 140 26.33 1.08 -5.38
N GLY A 141 26.83 1.47 -4.20
CA GLY A 141 28.22 1.92 -4.06
C GLY A 141 28.53 2.89 -2.92
N PHE A 142 27.54 3.56 -2.30
CA PHE A 142 27.82 4.41 -1.13
C PHE A 142 27.81 3.58 0.16
N THR A 143 28.90 2.84 0.37
CA THR A 143 29.31 2.41 1.71
C THR A 143 29.44 3.67 2.58
N LYS A 144 28.58 3.83 3.59
CA LYS A 144 28.79 4.81 4.66
C LYS A 144 30.23 4.64 5.17
N PHE A 145 31.08 5.64 4.98
CA PHE A 145 32.34 5.72 5.70
C PHE A 145 32.00 5.69 7.19
N LYS A 146 32.28 4.57 7.87
CA LYS A 146 32.31 4.53 9.33
C LYS A 146 33.46 5.44 9.76
N THR A 147 33.14 6.66 10.18
CA THR A 147 34.05 7.43 11.04
C THR A 147 34.23 6.64 12.33
N LYS A 148 35.35 5.92 12.43
CA LYS A 148 35.84 5.42 13.71
C LYS A 148 36.10 6.65 14.59
N LYS A 149 35.40 6.74 15.72
CA LYS A 149 35.85 7.51 16.88
C LYS A 149 36.92 6.70 17.60
#